data_AF-A0A7C2HBZ1-F1
#
_entry.id   AF-A0A7C2HBZ1-F1
#
_cell.length_a   1.000
_cell.length_b   1.000
_cell.length_c   1.000
_cell.angle_alpha   90.00
_cell.angle_beta   90.00
_cell.angle_gamma   90.00
#
_symmetry.space_group_name_H-M   'P 1'
#
loop_
_entity.id
_entity.type
_entity.pdbx_description
1 polymer ?
#
loop_
_entity_poly.entity_id
_entity_poly.type
_entity_poly.pdbx_seq_one_letter_code
_entity_poly.pdbx_strand_id
1 'polypeptide(L)'
;RAFRGAEWETVKGFISQPTDRFRKPYDRLPAPHPRTCVFAGSTNTSEWLDDPTGGRRFIPVRCGVTRPRVDVDALARDRDQIWAEAMTLFGAGEPWWLPQEMEAAAADLVDERYSADPWEAHISRYVAAKDEVSTQDLLDYCLELPRTQQTRAAQTRVGMILARLGWHKVRRRQAGRREYVYVPTQTE
;
A
#
# COMPACT_ATOMS: atom_id res chain seq x y z
N ARG A 1 5.54 -14.06 8.79
CA ARG A 1 6.06 -14.15 7.41
C ARG A 1 5.46 -12.99 6.65
N ALA A 2 6.27 -12.07 6.12
CA ALA A 2 5.79 -11.01 5.24
C ALA A 2 5.27 -11.64 3.93
N PHE A 3 4.14 -11.16 3.44
CA PHE A 3 3.50 -11.67 2.22
C PHE A 3 4.35 -11.26 1.00
N ARG A 4 4.60 -12.17 0.06
CA ARG A 4 5.35 -11.86 -1.18
C ARG A 4 4.49 -11.05 -2.16
N GLY A 5 5.09 -10.30 -3.08
CA GLY A 5 4.38 -9.39 -3.99
C GLY A 5 3.18 -9.99 -4.76
N ALA A 6 3.24 -11.27 -5.18
CA ALA A 6 2.10 -11.96 -5.82
C ALA A 6 0.97 -12.30 -4.82
N GLU A 7 1.32 -12.60 -3.57
CA GLU A 7 0.36 -12.76 -2.48
C GLU A 7 -0.26 -11.41 -2.11
N TRP A 8 0.47 -10.31 -2.25
CA TRP A 8 0.00 -8.98 -1.88
C TRP A 8 -1.12 -8.46 -2.77
N GLU A 9 -1.03 -8.61 -4.09
CA GLU A 9 -2.14 -8.29 -4.99
C GLU A 9 -3.38 -9.16 -4.70
N THR A 10 -3.17 -10.42 -4.35
CA THR A 10 -4.24 -11.33 -3.93
C THR A 10 -4.91 -10.85 -2.64
N VAL A 11 -4.12 -10.43 -1.65
CA VAL A 11 -4.61 -9.87 -0.37
C VAL A 11 -5.38 -8.57 -0.61
N LYS A 12 -4.85 -7.64 -1.42
CA LYS A 12 -5.55 -6.38 -1.76
C LYS A 12 -6.89 -6.66 -2.43
N GLY A 13 -6.90 -7.59 -3.39
CA GLY A 13 -8.11 -8.03 -4.07
C GLY A 13 -9.12 -8.62 -3.08
N PHE A 14 -8.65 -9.51 -2.20
CA PHE A 14 -9.48 -10.13 -1.18
C PHE A 14 -10.09 -9.10 -0.24
N ILE A 15 -9.31 -8.18 0.34
CA ILE A 15 -9.81 -7.16 1.29
C ILE A 15 -10.82 -6.21 0.61
N SER A 16 -10.61 -5.88 -0.66
CA SER A 16 -11.48 -4.95 -1.40
C SER A 16 -12.80 -5.56 -1.86
N GLN A 17 -12.99 -6.87 -1.75
CA GLN A 17 -14.21 -7.54 -2.21
C GLN A 17 -15.40 -7.26 -1.26
N PRO A 18 -16.56 -6.80 -1.79
CA PRO A 18 -17.76 -6.60 -0.97
C PRO A 18 -18.51 -7.91 -0.68
N THR A 19 -18.18 -8.99 -1.38
CA THR A 19 -18.89 -10.28 -1.29
C THR A 19 -17.92 -11.43 -1.13
N ASP A 20 -18.24 -12.33 -0.21
CA ASP A 20 -17.56 -13.59 -0.01
C ASP A 20 -18.31 -14.71 -0.74
N ARG A 21 -17.59 -15.52 -1.51
CA ARG A 21 -18.16 -16.66 -2.22
C ARG A 21 -17.84 -17.94 -1.45
N PHE A 22 -18.82 -18.44 -0.71
CA PHE A 22 -18.67 -19.68 0.04
C PHE A 22 -19.93 -20.55 -0.07
N ARG A 23 -19.79 -21.80 0.37
CA ARG A 23 -20.87 -22.78 0.42
C ARG A 23 -21.32 -22.91 1.87
N LYS A 24 -22.57 -22.57 2.18
CA LYS A 24 -23.11 -22.83 3.52
C LYS A 24 -23.26 -24.33 3.75
N PRO A 25 -23.27 -24.80 5.01
CA PRO A 25 -23.67 -26.16 5.32
C PRO A 25 -24.98 -26.50 4.59
N TYR A 26 -25.05 -27.68 3.97
CA TYR A 26 -26.20 -28.21 3.21
C TYR A 26 -26.49 -27.59 1.83
N ASP A 27 -25.82 -26.52 1.41
CA ASP A 27 -25.97 -26.01 0.05
C ASP A 27 -25.30 -26.93 -0.99
N ARG A 28 -25.76 -26.89 -2.24
CA ARG A 28 -25.16 -27.65 -3.35
C ARG A 28 -24.03 -26.91 -4.07
N LEU A 29 -24.11 -25.59 -4.17
CA LEU A 29 -23.16 -24.75 -4.90
C LEU A 29 -22.75 -23.54 -4.05
N PRO A 30 -21.52 -23.01 -4.24
CA PRO A 30 -21.11 -21.76 -3.62
C PRO A 30 -21.93 -20.57 -4.12
N ALA A 31 -22.42 -19.74 -3.21
CA ALA A 31 -23.19 -18.54 -3.49
C ALA A 31 -22.43 -17.29 -3.00
N PRO A 32 -22.66 -16.11 -3.62
CA PRO A 32 -22.14 -14.85 -3.09
C PRO A 32 -22.92 -14.45 -1.84
N HIS A 33 -22.20 -14.01 -0.81
CA HIS A 33 -22.75 -13.47 0.42
C HIS A 33 -22.13 -12.10 0.71
N PRO A 34 -22.90 -11.07 1.10
CA PRO A 34 -22.34 -9.79 1.52
C PRO A 34 -21.35 -9.99 2.67
N ARG A 35 -20.21 -9.29 2.60
CA ARG A 35 -19.20 -9.36 3.65
C ARG A 35 -19.69 -8.62 4.90
N THR A 36 -19.65 -9.31 6.04
CA THR A 36 -20.10 -8.78 7.34
C THR A 36 -19.00 -8.83 8.40
N CYS A 37 -17.74 -8.98 7.98
CA CYS A 37 -16.59 -9.04 8.88
C CYS A 37 -15.63 -7.87 8.64
N VAL A 38 -14.85 -7.56 9.67
CA VAL A 38 -13.71 -6.66 9.61
C VAL A 38 -12.42 -7.46 9.67
N PHE A 39 -11.41 -7.06 8.92
CA PHE A 39 -10.08 -7.67 8.95
C PHE A 39 -9.11 -6.81 9.73
N ALA A 40 -8.38 -7.44 10.65
CA ALA A 40 -7.29 -6.81 11.38
C ALA A 40 -6.06 -7.71 11.30
N GLY A 41 -4.90 -7.11 11.09
CA GLY A 41 -3.60 -7.78 11.13
C GLY A 41 -2.69 -7.06 12.11
N SER A 42 -1.88 -7.82 12.84
CA SER A 42 -0.85 -7.26 13.70
C SER A 42 0.54 -7.60 13.16
N THR A 43 1.48 -6.69 13.37
CA THR A 43 2.89 -6.88 13.06
C THR A 43 3.72 -6.24 14.17
N ASN A 44 4.84 -6.88 14.51
CA ASN A 44 5.81 -6.33 15.45
C ASN A 44 6.80 -5.40 14.74
N THR A 45 6.89 -5.46 13.42
CA THR A 45 7.77 -4.59 12.63
C THR A 45 7.05 -3.29 12.32
N SER A 46 7.72 -2.17 12.55
CA SER A 46 7.22 -0.85 12.14
C SER A 46 7.12 -0.75 10.62
N GLU A 47 8.12 -1.24 9.90
CA GLU A 47 8.15 -1.28 8.44
C GLU A 47 7.62 -2.62 7.93
N TRP A 48 6.54 -2.59 7.16
CA TRP A 48 5.90 -3.81 6.65
C TRP A 48 5.27 -3.64 5.27
N LEU A 49 5.19 -2.40 4.78
CA LEU A 49 4.62 -2.10 3.49
C LEU A 49 5.75 -2.04 2.46
N ASP A 50 5.88 -3.09 1.65
CA ASP A 50 6.86 -3.14 0.55
C ASP A 50 6.30 -2.58 -0.77
N ASP A 51 5.02 -2.20 -0.77
CA ASP A 51 4.30 -1.79 -1.97
C ASP A 51 4.35 -0.27 -2.18
N PRO A 52 5.04 0.18 -3.25
CA PRO A 52 5.21 1.60 -3.55
C PRO A 52 3.93 2.27 -4.08
N THR A 53 2.89 1.50 -4.45
CA THR A 53 1.59 2.06 -4.86
C THR A 53 0.73 2.55 -3.68
N GLY A 54 1.25 2.43 -2.46
CA GLY A 54 0.64 2.95 -1.25
C GLY A 54 -0.36 1.96 -0.64
N GLY A 55 -0.19 1.71 0.65
CA GLY A 55 -1.04 0.86 1.47
C GLY A 55 -2.40 1.47 1.81
N ARG A 56 -3.03 2.21 0.89
CA ARG A 56 -4.30 2.94 1.08
C ARG A 56 -5.49 2.09 1.52
N ARG A 57 -5.34 0.75 1.50
CA ARG A 57 -6.33 -0.24 1.94
C ARG A 57 -6.14 -0.65 3.41
N PHE A 58 -5.15 -0.05 4.09
CA PHE A 58 -4.82 -0.32 5.48
C PHE A 58 -4.89 0.98 6.28
N ILE A 59 -5.47 0.90 7.47
CA ILE A 59 -5.43 1.98 8.47
C ILE A 59 -4.49 1.49 9.59
N PRO A 60 -3.23 1.96 9.61
CA PRO A 60 -2.26 1.51 10.61
C PRO A 60 -2.59 2.12 11.97
N VAL A 61 -2.82 1.28 12.97
CA VAL A 61 -2.98 1.71 14.36
C VAL A 61 -1.72 1.33 15.13
N ARG A 62 -1.02 2.33 15.69
CA ARG A 62 0.14 2.06 16.55
C ARG A 62 -0.34 1.68 17.95
N CYS A 63 -0.26 0.39 18.27
CA CYS A 63 -0.50 -0.10 19.62
C CYS A 63 0.71 0.17 20.53
N GLY A 64 0.49 0.21 21.85
CA GLY A 64 1.60 0.28 22.80
C GLY A 64 2.05 1.70 23.20
N VAL A 65 1.42 2.75 22.66
CA VAL A 65 1.85 4.15 22.85
C VAL A 65 1.63 4.62 24.30
N THR A 66 0.42 4.45 24.83
CA THR A 66 0.08 4.87 26.20
C THR A 66 0.41 3.79 27.23
N ARG A 67 0.24 2.52 26.86
CA ARG A 67 0.58 1.36 27.70
C ARG A 67 1.14 0.24 26.83
N PRO A 68 2.21 -0.45 27.28
CA PRO A 68 2.85 -1.51 26.49
C PRO A 68 1.97 -2.75 26.32
N ARG A 69 0.98 -2.95 27.20
CA ARG A 69 0.01 -4.05 27.12
C ARG A 69 -1.40 -3.53 27.18
N VAL A 70 -2.28 -4.17 26.42
CA VAL A 70 -3.72 -3.95 26.50
C VAL A 70 -4.21 -4.47 27.84
N ASP A 71 -5.00 -3.64 28.54
CA ASP A 71 -5.68 -4.00 29.78
C ASP A 71 -6.94 -4.81 29.46
N VAL A 72 -6.79 -6.13 29.44
CA VAL A 72 -7.85 -7.05 29.03
C VAL A 72 -9.00 -7.06 30.04
N ASP A 73 -8.70 -6.87 31.32
CA ASP A 73 -9.72 -6.86 32.39
C ASP A 73 -10.58 -5.60 32.31
N ALA A 74 -9.96 -4.44 32.06
CA ALA A 74 -10.71 -3.21 31.79
C ALA A 74 -11.56 -3.34 30.52
N LEU A 75 -10.99 -3.89 29.43
CA LEU A 75 -11.74 -4.10 28.19
C LEU A 75 -12.94 -5.04 28.37
N ALA A 76 -12.77 -6.11 29.16
CA ALA A 76 -13.85 -7.05 29.45
C ALA A 76 -14.98 -6.39 30.27
N ARG A 77 -14.62 -5.57 31.26
CA ARG A 77 -15.58 -4.81 32.07
C ARG A 77 -16.34 -3.77 31.24
N ASP A 78 -15.64 -3.05 30.36
CA ASP A 78 -16.17 -1.88 29.65
C ASP A 78 -16.76 -2.24 28.27
N ARG A 79 -16.67 -3.51 27.84
CA ARG A 79 -17.10 -4.02 26.53
C ARG A 79 -18.50 -3.58 26.13
N ASP A 80 -19.48 -3.80 27.01
CA ASP A 80 -20.90 -3.56 26.68
C ASP A 80 -21.18 -2.07 26.56
N GLN A 81 -20.47 -1.24 27.33
CA GLN A 81 -20.55 0.22 27.26
C GLN A 81 -19.98 0.74 25.93
N ILE A 82 -18.82 0.24 25.50
CA ILE A 82 -18.21 0.60 24.21
C ILE A 82 -19.18 0.32 23.05
N TRP A 83 -19.85 -0.84 23.08
CA TRP A 83 -20.85 -1.19 22.06
C TRP A 83 -22.10 -0.30 22.13
N ALA A 84 -22.57 0.05 23.32
CA ALA A 84 -23.71 0.93 23.49
C ALA A 84 -23.42 2.34 22.91
N GLU A 85 -22.23 2.88 23.16
CA GLU A 85 -21.79 4.17 22.59
C GLU A 85 -21.68 4.10 21.07
N ALA A 86 -21.04 3.05 20.53
CA ALA A 86 -20.91 2.86 19.09
C ALA A 86 -22.29 2.77 18.39
N MET A 87 -23.23 2.03 18.97
CA MET A 87 -24.60 1.92 18.45
C MET A 87 -25.36 3.25 18.52
N THR A 88 -25.13 4.04 19.57
CA THR A 88 -25.73 5.37 19.72
C THR A 88 -25.22 6.32 18.63
N LEU A 89 -23.91 6.38 18.42
CA LEU A 89 -23.29 7.19 17.37
C LEU A 89 -23.74 6.76 15.97
N PHE A 90 -23.80 5.44 15.73
CA PHE A 90 -24.33 4.89 14.48
C PHE A 90 -25.78 5.32 14.24
N GLY A 91 -26.64 5.22 15.26
CA GLY A 91 -28.03 5.67 15.20
C GLY A 91 -28.19 7.18 14.98
N ALA A 92 -27.22 7.97 15.42
CA ALA A 92 -27.13 9.41 15.17
C ALA A 92 -26.62 9.76 13.76
N GLY A 93 -26.21 8.76 12.96
CA GLY A 93 -25.70 8.97 11.60
C GLY A 93 -24.23 9.38 11.53
N GLU A 94 -23.46 9.17 12.60
CA GLU A 94 -22.02 9.44 12.59
C GLU A 94 -21.31 8.59 11.53
N PRO A 95 -20.42 9.18 10.72
CA PRO A 95 -19.65 8.44 9.72
C PRO A 95 -18.78 7.36 10.37
N TRP A 96 -18.89 6.13 9.89
CA TRP A 96 -18.04 5.00 10.32
C TRP A 96 -16.94 4.65 9.32
N TRP A 97 -16.83 5.42 8.23
CA TRP A 97 -15.70 5.36 7.30
C TRP A 97 -14.75 6.52 7.56
N LEU A 98 -13.51 6.39 7.11
CA LEU A 98 -12.52 7.46 7.23
C LEU A 98 -12.97 8.68 6.40
N PRO A 99 -13.20 9.85 7.00
CA PRO A 99 -13.58 11.05 6.27
C PRO A 99 -12.47 11.51 5.33
N GLN A 100 -12.84 12.20 4.26
CA GLN A 100 -11.90 12.65 3.22
C GLN A 100 -10.82 13.57 3.79
N GLU A 101 -11.17 14.41 4.77
CA GLU A 101 -10.24 15.29 5.46
C GLU A 101 -9.14 14.55 6.24
N MET A 102 -9.35 13.27 6.57
CA MET A 102 -8.37 12.45 7.27
C MET A 102 -7.53 11.58 6.33
N GLU A 103 -7.83 11.53 5.03
CA GLU A 103 -7.11 10.69 4.07
C GLU A 103 -5.63 11.06 3.95
N ALA A 104 -5.31 12.36 4.00
CA ALA A 104 -3.92 12.83 3.96
C ALA A 104 -3.12 12.32 5.17
N ALA A 105 -3.65 12.51 6.39
CA ALA A 105 -3.00 12.02 7.60
C ALA A 105 -2.87 10.49 7.62
N ALA A 106 -3.87 9.77 7.10
CA ALA A 106 -3.80 8.32 6.97
C ALA A 106 -2.75 7.89 5.93
N ALA A 107 -2.61 8.62 4.83
CA ALA A 107 -1.58 8.38 3.83
C ALA A 107 -0.17 8.57 4.41
N ASP A 108 0.05 9.62 5.21
CA ASP A 108 1.32 9.88 5.89
C ASP A 108 1.66 8.74 6.87
N LEU A 109 0.70 8.31 7.68
CA LEU A 109 0.88 7.19 8.61
C LEU A 109 1.19 5.87 7.90
N VAL A 110 0.65 5.66 6.69
CA VAL A 110 0.95 4.49 5.87
C VAL A 110 2.35 4.61 5.26
N ASP A 111 2.75 5.80 4.83
CA ASP A 111 4.06 6.05 4.24
C ASP A 111 5.19 5.84 5.26
N GLU A 112 4.98 6.22 6.53
CA GLU A 112 5.89 5.92 7.64
C GLU A 112 6.17 4.42 7.83
N ARG A 113 5.30 3.53 7.31
CA ARG A 113 5.45 2.07 7.40
C ARG A 113 6.04 1.46 6.14
N TYR A 114 6.37 2.28 5.15
CA TYR A 114 7.00 1.85 3.92
C TYR A 114 8.43 1.39 4.20
N SER A 115 8.77 0.18 3.74
CA SER A 115 10.16 -0.25 3.73
C SER A 115 10.80 0.19 2.41
N ALA A 116 11.72 1.15 2.49
CA ALA A 116 12.35 1.73 1.32
C ALA A 116 13.09 0.67 0.50
N ASP A 117 12.89 0.70 -0.82
CA ASP A 117 13.62 -0.20 -1.69
C ASP A 117 15.13 0.11 -1.64
N PRO A 118 16.02 -0.90 -1.54
CA PRO A 118 17.47 -0.67 -1.56
C PRO A 118 17.98 0.17 -2.74
N TRP A 119 17.30 0.14 -3.89
CA TRP A 119 17.67 0.92 -5.08
C TRP A 119 17.19 2.38 -5.02
N GLU A 120 16.22 2.70 -4.16
CA GLU A 120 15.59 4.01 -4.08
C GLU A 120 16.60 5.11 -3.78
N ALA A 121 17.50 4.90 -2.81
CA ALA A 121 18.54 5.88 -2.46
C ALA A 121 19.54 6.15 -3.62
N HIS A 122 19.80 5.15 -4.47
CA HIS A 122 20.67 5.31 -5.64
C HIS A 122 19.94 6.06 -6.75
N ILE A 123 18.71 5.63 -7.07
CA ILE A 123 17.88 6.22 -8.10
C ILE A 123 17.57 7.68 -7.76
N SER A 124 17.15 7.97 -6.52
CA SER A 124 16.85 9.33 -6.05
C SER A 124 18.02 10.29 -6.27
N ARG A 125 19.25 9.89 -5.87
CA ARG A 125 20.46 10.69 -6.12
C ARG A 125 20.76 10.87 -7.60
N TYR A 126 20.57 9.83 -8.41
CA TYR A 126 20.87 9.87 -9.83
C TYR A 126 19.89 10.76 -10.62
N VAL A 127 18.62 10.74 -10.26
CA VAL A 127 17.57 11.50 -10.96
C VAL A 127 17.49 12.96 -10.51
N ALA A 128 18.03 13.32 -9.34
CA ALA A 128 17.94 14.66 -8.76
C ALA A 128 18.44 15.80 -9.66
N ALA A 129 19.37 15.52 -10.59
CA ALA A 129 19.93 16.49 -11.52
C ALA A 129 19.47 16.29 -12.98
N LYS A 130 18.36 15.57 -13.19
CA LYS A 130 17.86 15.22 -14.53
C LYS A 130 16.43 15.69 -14.72
N ASP A 131 16.10 16.03 -15.97
CA ASP A 131 14.73 16.38 -16.37
C ASP A 131 13.99 15.18 -16.99
N GLU A 132 14.73 14.18 -17.45
CA GLU A 132 14.19 12.99 -18.11
C GLU A 132 15.14 11.80 -17.89
N VAL A 133 14.57 10.63 -17.61
CA VAL A 133 15.32 9.36 -17.51
C VAL A 133 14.55 8.21 -18.14
N SER A 134 15.26 7.26 -18.74
CA SER A 134 14.68 5.97 -19.15
C SER A 134 14.93 4.90 -18.10
N THR A 135 14.11 3.84 -18.10
CA THR A 135 14.37 2.65 -17.28
C THR A 135 15.70 2.01 -17.65
N GLN A 136 16.07 2.04 -18.93
CA GLN A 136 17.32 1.44 -19.40
C GLN A 136 18.53 2.20 -18.85
N ASP A 137 18.50 3.53 -18.87
CA ASP A 137 19.60 4.36 -18.32
C ASP A 137 19.82 4.11 -16.83
N LEU A 138 18.73 3.93 -16.08
CA LEU A 138 18.82 3.63 -14.65
C LEU A 138 19.42 2.25 -14.40
N LEU A 139 19.05 1.25 -15.20
CA LEU A 139 19.61 -0.09 -15.08
C LEU A 139 21.10 -0.12 -15.48
N ASP A 140 21.48 0.59 -16.54
CA ASP A 140 22.84 0.59 -17.09
C ASP A 140 23.80 1.50 -16.31
N TYR A 141 23.38 2.71 -15.93
CA TYR A 141 24.28 3.75 -15.42
C TYR A 141 24.06 4.11 -13.96
N CYS A 142 22.84 3.94 -13.43
CA CYS A 142 22.58 4.22 -12.01
C CYS A 142 22.84 2.98 -11.15
N LEU A 143 22.37 1.82 -11.59
CA LEU A 143 22.45 0.56 -10.86
C LEU A 143 23.56 -0.37 -11.37
N GLU A 144 24.13 -0.05 -12.53
CA GLU A 144 25.24 -0.78 -13.17
C GLU A 144 24.98 -2.30 -13.27
N LEU A 145 23.72 -2.67 -13.55
CA LEU A 145 23.32 -4.07 -13.59
C LEU A 145 23.81 -4.72 -14.89
N PRO A 146 24.47 -5.89 -14.83
CA PRO A 146 24.78 -6.66 -16.02
C PRO A 146 23.52 -6.98 -16.83
N ARG A 147 23.63 -7.04 -18.17
CA ARG A 147 22.48 -7.31 -19.06
C ARG A 147 21.70 -8.57 -18.70
N THR A 148 22.34 -9.58 -18.13
CA THR A 148 21.72 -10.82 -17.65
C THR A 148 20.76 -10.61 -16.47
N GLN A 149 20.95 -9.54 -15.69
CA GLN A 149 20.15 -9.18 -14.53
C GLN A 149 19.09 -8.12 -14.84
N GLN A 150 19.12 -7.52 -16.04
CA GLN A 150 18.13 -6.54 -16.53
C GLN A 150 16.83 -7.21 -16.97
N THR A 151 16.22 -7.92 -16.04
CA THR A 151 14.97 -8.65 -16.25
C THR A 151 13.76 -7.71 -16.30
N ARG A 152 12.62 -8.22 -16.77
CA ARG A 152 11.32 -7.50 -16.67
C ARG A 152 10.97 -7.11 -15.23
N ALA A 153 11.36 -7.93 -14.25
CA ALA A 153 11.16 -7.63 -12.83
C ALA A 153 11.99 -6.41 -12.40
N ALA A 154 13.26 -6.33 -12.82
CA ALA A 154 14.12 -5.18 -12.56
C ALA A 154 13.55 -3.89 -13.19
N GLN A 155 13.07 -3.96 -14.44
CA GLN A 155 12.43 -2.81 -15.11
C GLN A 155 11.17 -2.34 -14.36
N THR A 156 10.34 -3.29 -13.89
CA THR A 156 9.11 -2.98 -13.15
C THR A 156 9.44 -2.33 -11.81
N ARG A 157 10.44 -2.85 -11.10
CA ARG A 157 10.93 -2.33 -9.83
C ARG A 157 11.45 -0.89 -9.95
N VAL A 158 12.23 -0.58 -10.99
CA VAL A 158 12.68 0.79 -11.27
C VAL A 158 11.48 1.71 -11.54
N GLY A 159 10.52 1.28 -12.36
CA GLY A 159 9.32 2.08 -12.64
C GLY A 159 8.48 2.38 -11.40
N MET A 160 8.39 1.42 -10.48
CA MET A 160 7.73 1.58 -9.19
C MET A 160 8.42 2.60 -8.28
N ILE A 161 9.75 2.55 -8.20
CA ILE A 161 10.55 3.53 -7.43
C ILE A 161 10.38 4.94 -8.02
N LEU A 162 10.46 5.07 -9.34
CA LEU A 162 10.26 6.36 -10.02
C LEU A 162 8.88 6.95 -9.73
N ALA A 163 7.82 6.14 -9.83
CA ALA A 163 6.47 6.60 -9.50
C ALA A 163 6.37 7.15 -8.07
N ARG A 164 7.01 6.48 -7.09
CA ARG A 164 7.06 6.92 -5.70
C ARG A 164 7.84 8.23 -5.53
N LEU A 165 8.94 8.41 -6.27
CA LEU A 165 9.73 9.64 -6.28
C LEU A 165 9.03 10.80 -7.03
N GLY A 166 7.78 10.64 -7.46
CA GLY A 166 7.03 11.67 -8.19
C GLY A 166 7.36 11.76 -9.68
N TRP A 167 7.97 10.73 -10.27
CA TRP A 167 8.27 10.66 -11.69
C TRP A 167 7.20 9.88 -12.46
N HIS A 168 6.68 10.45 -13.54
CA HIS A 168 5.59 9.85 -14.31
C HIS A 168 6.03 9.45 -15.72
N LYS A 169 5.44 8.37 -16.23
CA LYS A 169 5.82 7.74 -17.48
C LYS A 169 5.18 8.45 -18.68
N VAL A 170 5.99 8.98 -19.58
CA VAL A 170 5.57 9.66 -20.80
C VAL A 170 6.10 8.92 -22.03
N ARG A 171 5.30 8.89 -23.10
CA ARG A 171 5.74 8.33 -24.38
C ARG A 171 6.37 9.43 -25.23
N ARG A 172 7.68 9.35 -25.47
CA ARG A 172 8.40 10.26 -26.36
C ARG A 172 8.74 9.58 -27.67
N ARG A 173 8.95 10.39 -28.70
CA ARG A 173 9.44 9.94 -30.01
C ARG A 173 10.85 10.47 -30.16
N GLN A 174 11.83 9.57 -30.11
CA GLN A 174 13.25 9.90 -30.22
C GLN A 174 13.82 9.13 -31.40
N ALA A 175 14.53 9.81 -32.31
CA ALA A 175 15.14 9.21 -33.51
C ALA A 175 14.21 8.28 -34.33
N GLY A 176 12.92 8.62 -34.44
CA GLY A 176 11.94 7.83 -35.20
C GLY A 176 11.34 6.63 -34.46
N ARG A 177 11.88 6.24 -33.30
CA ARG A 177 11.34 5.18 -32.43
C ARG A 177 10.51 5.78 -31.28
N ARG A 178 9.52 5.01 -30.80
CA ARG A 178 8.69 5.38 -29.65
C ARG A 178 9.27 4.72 -28.41
N GLU A 179 9.67 5.53 -27.45
CA GLU A 179 10.24 5.05 -26.18
C GLU A 179 9.47 5.65 -25.01
N TYR A 180 9.46 4.90 -23.91
CA TYR A 180 8.90 5.38 -22.66
C TYR A 180 10.02 5.93 -21.80
N VAL A 181 9.84 7.18 -21.38
CA VAL A 181 10.72 7.90 -20.48
C VAL A 181 9.91 8.35 -19.27
N TYR A 182 10.60 8.72 -18.21
CA TYR A 182 10.02 9.29 -17.01
C TYR A 182 10.48 10.73 -16.87
N VAL A 183 9.56 11.60 -16.49
CA VAL A 183 9.82 13.01 -16.21
C VAL A 183 9.29 13.35 -14.82
N PRO A 184 9.92 14.28 -14.08
CA PRO A 184 9.44 14.68 -12.77
C PRO A 184 8.09 15.38 -12.91
N THR A 185 7.21 15.17 -11.94
CA THR A 185 5.99 15.99 -11.82
C THR A 185 6.44 17.39 -11.43
N GLN A 186 6.22 18.37 -12.31
CA GLN A 186 6.56 19.76 -12.00
C GLN A 186 5.74 20.20 -10.79
N THR A 187 6.42 20.47 -9.68
CA THR A 187 5.83 21.15 -8.53
C THR A 187 5.57 22.59 -8.95
N GLU A 188 4.31 22.95 -9.19
CA GLU A 188 3.88 24.36 -9.24
C GLU A 188 4.05 25.03 -7.87
#